data_AF-A0A8J2L917-F1
#
_entry.id   AF-A0A8J2L917-F1
#
_cell.length_a   1.000
_cell.length_b   1.000
_cell.length_c   1.000
_cell.angle_alpha   90.00
_cell.angle_beta   90.00
_cell.angle_gamma   90.00
#
_symmetry.space_group_name_H-M   'P 1'
#
loop_
_entity.id
_entity.type
_entity.pdbx_description
1 polymer ?
#
loop_
_entity_poly.entity_id
_entity_poly.type
_entity_poly.pdbx_seq_one_letter_code
_entity_poly.pdbx_strand_id
1 'polypeptide(L)'
;LLAWSFKRIVVDMSKEFNPRNVSPFLQALRNFLAGRKHVPERSALRYAPLVSKRDQPPPVFPPGETHQIANNPYCKRDGRREVTLPEVIVENTSQRLLKAGNEGNVKATAPQPKFPGKPYMWD
;
A
#
# COMPACT_ATOMS: atom_id res chain seq x y z
N LEU A 1 15.67 -16.56 -37.66
CA LEU A 1 16.15 -15.16 -37.50
C LEU A 1 15.10 -14.45 -36.64
N LEU A 2 15.16 -14.29 -35.33
CA LEU A 2 16.24 -13.91 -34.42
C LEU A 2 16.00 -14.60 -33.07
N ALA A 3 16.94 -15.44 -32.62
CA ALA A 3 16.96 -15.90 -31.24
C ALA A 3 17.51 -14.73 -30.40
N TRP A 4 16.63 -13.97 -29.75
CA TRP A 4 17.04 -13.00 -28.75
C TRP A 4 17.68 -13.78 -27.59
N SER A 5 19.01 -13.73 -27.57
CA SER A 5 19.84 -14.21 -26.47
C SER A 5 19.45 -13.44 -25.22
N PHE A 6 18.55 -14.02 -24.42
CA PHE A 6 18.42 -13.69 -23.02
C PHE A 6 19.77 -14.03 -22.39
N LYS A 7 20.66 -13.03 -22.37
CA LYS A 7 21.89 -13.05 -21.59
C LYS A 7 21.43 -13.05 -20.14
N ARG A 8 21.10 -14.25 -19.66
CA ARG A 8 20.84 -14.59 -18.29
C ARG A 8 21.92 -13.88 -17.50
N ILE A 9 21.53 -12.86 -16.73
CA ILE A 9 22.39 -12.28 -15.71
C ILE A 9 22.54 -13.38 -14.67
N VAL A 10 23.41 -14.34 -14.98
CA VAL A 10 23.97 -15.28 -14.02
C VAL A 10 24.84 -14.39 -13.16
N VAL A 11 24.23 -13.84 -12.11
CA VAL A 11 24.97 -13.35 -10.95
C VAL A 11 25.94 -14.46 -10.60
N ASP A 12 27.24 -14.17 -10.61
CA ASP A 12 28.32 -15.10 -10.29
C ASP A 12 28.02 -15.84 -8.98
N MET A 13 27.41 -17.01 -9.13
CA MET A 13 27.07 -17.98 -8.09
C MET A 13 28.26 -18.92 -7.83
N SER A 14 29.50 -18.44 -8.01
CA SER A 14 30.72 -19.26 -7.96
C SER A 14 31.74 -18.82 -6.90
N LYS A 15 31.46 -17.79 -6.10
CA LYS A 15 32.23 -17.52 -4.89
C LYS A 15 31.54 -18.13 -3.68
N GLU A 16 32.17 -19.11 -3.06
CA GLU A 16 31.80 -19.61 -1.74
C GLU A 16 31.69 -18.41 -0.78
N PHE A 17 30.47 -18.13 -0.34
CA PHE A 17 30.20 -17.02 0.55
C PHE A 17 30.64 -17.40 1.97
N ASN A 18 31.78 -16.87 2.40
CA ASN A 18 32.21 -16.95 3.80
C ASN A 18 31.89 -15.63 4.53
N PRO A 19 30.73 -15.53 5.22
CA PRO A 19 30.43 -14.36 6.02
C PRO A 19 31.44 -14.20 7.16
N ARG A 20 31.71 -12.97 7.56
CA ARG A 20 32.51 -12.68 8.75
C ARG A 20 31.84 -13.34 9.97
N ASN A 21 32.49 -14.34 10.54
CA ASN A 21 32.00 -15.07 11.69
C ASN A 21 33.00 -15.03 12.85
N VAL A 22 32.48 -15.25 14.06
CA VAL A 22 33.28 -15.40 15.29
C VAL A 22 33.80 -16.82 15.43
N SER A 23 34.69 -17.08 16.40
CA SER A 23 35.20 -18.45 16.65
C SER A 23 34.06 -19.44 16.94
N PRO A 24 34.19 -20.73 16.58
CA PRO A 24 33.12 -21.72 16.73
C PRO A 24 32.55 -21.83 18.16
N PHE A 25 33.41 -21.64 19.18
CA PHE A 25 32.98 -21.60 20.58
C PHE A 25 32.02 -20.44 20.87
N LEU A 26 32.38 -19.22 20.43
CA LEU A 26 31.50 -18.06 20.60
C LEU A 26 30.23 -18.16 19.75
N GLN A 27 30.27 -18.85 18.60
CA GLN A 27 29.07 -19.14 17.83
C GLN A 27 28.11 -20.05 18.60
N ALA A 28 28.62 -21.10 19.25
CA ALA A 28 27.81 -22.01 20.06
C ALA A 28 27.19 -21.30 21.27
N LEU A 29 27.99 -20.50 21.99
CA LEU A 29 27.50 -19.69 23.11
C LEU A 29 26.41 -18.71 22.67
N ARG A 30 26.61 -17.99 21.55
CA ARG A 30 25.61 -17.08 20.98
C ARG A 30 24.31 -17.81 20.62
N ASN A 31 24.42 -18.96 19.96
CA ASN A 31 23.25 -19.73 19.54
C ASN A 31 22.48 -20.28 20.75
N PHE A 32 23.20 -20.67 21.81
CA PHE A 32 22.62 -21.12 23.07
C PHE A 32 21.86 -19.99 23.78
N LEU A 33 22.51 -18.84 24.02
CA LEU A 33 21.89 -17.71 24.71
C LEU A 33 20.71 -17.11 23.92
N ALA A 34 20.77 -17.13 22.58
CA ALA A 34 19.69 -16.62 21.74
C ALA A 34 18.54 -17.62 21.51
N GLY A 35 18.69 -18.89 21.91
CA GLY A 35 17.72 -19.96 21.68
C GLY A 35 17.48 -20.30 20.21
N ARG A 36 18.33 -19.79 19.30
CA ARG A 36 18.19 -19.96 17.84
C ARG A 36 19.54 -19.95 17.16
N LYS A 37 19.65 -20.69 16.06
CA LYS A 37 20.86 -20.67 15.22
C LYS A 37 20.99 -19.34 14.50
N HIS A 38 22.09 -18.63 14.75
CA HIS A 38 22.41 -17.42 14.02
C HIS A 38 22.94 -17.78 12.62
N VAL A 39 22.13 -17.49 11.60
CA VAL A 39 22.48 -17.65 10.18
C VAL A 39 22.79 -16.29 9.55
N PRO A 40 23.71 -16.21 8.58
CA PRO A 40 24.11 -14.95 7.96
C PRO A 40 22.96 -14.22 7.26
N GLU A 41 21.99 -14.96 6.71
CA GLU A 41 20.79 -14.43 6.04
C GLU A 41 19.84 -13.66 6.97
N ARG A 42 19.83 -14.03 8.26
CA ARG A 42 18.98 -13.40 9.30
C ARG A 42 19.80 -12.52 10.24
N SER A 43 21.05 -12.26 9.90
CA SER A 43 21.93 -11.39 10.67
C SER A 43 21.52 -9.94 10.48
N ALA A 44 21.74 -9.10 11.50
CA ALA A 44 21.60 -7.65 11.35
C ALA A 44 22.66 -7.05 10.40
N LEU A 45 23.76 -7.78 10.19
CA LEU A 45 24.84 -7.38 9.30
C LEU A 45 24.48 -7.72 7.85
N ARG A 46 24.71 -6.75 6.97
CA ARG A 46 24.49 -6.89 5.53
C ARG A 46 25.78 -7.34 4.85
N TYR A 47 25.72 -8.49 4.18
CA TYR A 47 26.83 -9.02 3.40
C TYR A 47 26.60 -8.79 1.91
N ALA A 48 27.67 -8.51 1.17
CA ALA A 48 27.61 -8.16 -0.25
C ALA A 48 26.81 -9.14 -1.15
N PRO A 49 26.92 -10.47 -1.01
CA PRO A 49 26.15 -11.39 -1.86
C PRO A 49 24.68 -11.57 -1.42
N LEU A 50 24.33 -11.17 -0.19
CA LEU A 50 22.96 -11.26 0.34
C LEU A 50 22.13 -10.00 0.06
N VAL A 51 22.76 -8.96 -0.48
CA VAL A 51 22.13 -7.68 -0.82
C VAL A 51 22.26 -7.48 -2.33
N SER A 52 21.30 -6.77 -2.91
CA SER A 52 21.42 -6.34 -4.30
C SER A 52 22.73 -5.57 -4.52
N LYS A 53 23.31 -5.72 -5.72
CA LYS A 53 24.50 -4.97 -6.12
C LYS A 53 24.24 -3.46 -6.04
N ARG A 54 25.28 -2.67 -5.78
CA ARG A 54 25.16 -1.21 -5.79
C ARG A 54 24.89 -0.69 -7.20
N ASP A 55 25.48 -1.33 -8.19
CA ASP A 55 25.24 -1.04 -9.60
C ASP A 55 24.06 -1.88 -10.10
N GLN A 56 23.01 -1.20 -10.55
CA GLN A 56 21.83 -1.80 -11.15
C GLN A 56 21.81 -1.48 -12.65
N PRO A 57 21.37 -2.42 -13.50
CA PRO A 57 21.18 -2.13 -14.92
C PRO A 57 20.09 -1.06 -15.11
N PRO A 58 20.10 -0.31 -16.22
CA PRO A 58 19.04 0.65 -16.51
C PRO A 58 17.67 -0.06 -16.55
N PRO A 59 16.67 0.41 -15.79
CA PRO A 59 15.36 -0.22 -15.76
C PRO A 59 14.54 0.12 -17.02
N VAL A 60 13.69 -0.81 -17.45
CA VAL A 60 12.64 -0.56 -18.46
C VAL A 60 11.31 -0.59 -17.73
N PHE A 61 10.72 0.60 -17.52
CA PHE A 61 9.42 0.72 -16.88
C PHE A 61 8.29 0.54 -17.90
N PRO A 62 7.21 -0.18 -17.54
CA PRO A 62 6.01 -0.17 -18.36
C PRO A 62 5.41 1.24 -18.41
N PRO A 63 4.83 1.66 -19.54
CA PRO A 63 4.16 2.95 -19.64
C PRO A 63 2.91 2.98 -18.75
N GLY A 64 2.56 4.17 -18.26
CA GLY A 64 1.30 4.38 -17.55
C GLY A 64 0.09 4.35 -18.50
N GLU A 65 -1.10 4.18 -17.95
CA GLU A 65 -2.36 4.06 -18.70
C GLU A 65 -2.65 5.26 -19.61
N THR A 66 -2.13 6.43 -19.25
CA THR A 66 -2.32 7.69 -19.98
C THR A 66 -1.30 7.93 -21.08
N HIS A 67 -0.40 6.97 -21.37
CA HIS A 67 0.54 7.04 -22.50
C HIS A 67 -0.11 6.55 -23.81
N GLN A 68 -1.30 7.07 -24.13
CA GLN A 68 -2.04 6.75 -25.35
C GLN A 68 -1.91 7.90 -26.35
N ILE A 69 -1.66 7.56 -27.62
CA ILE A 69 -1.45 8.52 -28.71
C ILE A 69 -2.77 9.17 -29.17
N ALA A 70 -3.88 8.44 -29.13
CA ALA A 70 -5.19 8.89 -29.59
C ALA A 70 -6.25 8.74 -28.50
N ASN A 71 -7.37 9.48 -28.64
CA ASN A 71 -8.54 9.41 -27.75
C ASN A 71 -8.28 9.68 -26.27
N ASN A 72 -7.19 10.38 -25.96
CA ASN A 72 -6.74 10.61 -24.60
C ASN A 72 -6.61 12.12 -24.31
N PRO A 73 -7.69 12.91 -24.34
CA PRO A 73 -7.64 14.32 -23.99
C PRO A 73 -7.50 14.50 -22.46
N TYR A 74 -6.76 15.51 -22.02
CA TYR A 74 -6.58 15.80 -20.60
C TYR A 74 -7.89 16.15 -19.89
N CYS A 75 -8.83 16.80 -20.58
CA CYS A 75 -10.12 17.22 -19.99
C CYS A 75 -11.01 16.07 -19.52
N LYS A 76 -10.85 14.84 -20.05
CA LYS A 76 -11.64 13.66 -19.65
C LYS A 76 -11.08 12.93 -18.42
N ARG A 77 -9.88 13.29 -17.97
CA ARG A 77 -9.15 12.64 -16.87
C ARG A 77 -8.76 13.60 -15.75
N ASP A 78 -9.17 14.87 -15.87
CA ASP A 78 -8.83 15.91 -14.91
C ASP A 78 -9.79 15.88 -13.71
N GLY A 79 -9.59 14.90 -12.82
CA GLY A 79 -10.39 14.75 -11.59
C GLY A 79 -10.31 15.95 -10.65
N ARG A 80 -9.28 16.80 -10.78
CA ARG A 80 -9.17 18.06 -10.00
C ARG A 80 -10.29 19.04 -10.35
N ARG A 81 -10.86 18.97 -11.56
CA ARG A 81 -11.98 19.81 -12.00
C ARG A 81 -13.34 19.16 -11.80
N GLU A 82 -13.38 17.87 -11.46
CA GLU A 82 -14.61 17.15 -11.13
C GLU A 82 -15.06 17.43 -9.70
N VAL A 83 -14.19 18.02 -8.88
CA VAL A 83 -14.52 18.44 -7.52
C VAL A 83 -15.55 19.56 -7.56
N THR A 84 -16.78 19.24 -7.18
CA THR A 84 -17.85 20.20 -6.95
C THR A 84 -17.83 20.72 -5.53
N LEU A 85 -18.47 21.87 -5.31
CA LEU A 85 -18.74 22.36 -3.97
C LEU A 85 -19.54 21.32 -3.17
N PRO A 86 -19.36 21.25 -1.85
CA PRO A 86 -20.13 20.34 -1.02
C PRO A 86 -21.62 20.68 -1.10
N GLU A 87 -22.46 19.65 -1.13
CA GLU A 87 -23.92 19.82 -1.09
C GLU A 87 -24.33 20.32 0.30
N VAL A 88 -24.99 21.48 0.34
CA VAL A 88 -25.44 22.07 1.59
C VAL A 88 -26.83 21.55 1.94
N ILE A 89 -26.90 20.65 2.93
CA ILE A 89 -28.15 20.00 3.35
C ILE A 89 -28.99 20.92 4.26
N VAL A 90 -28.33 21.78 5.05
CA VAL A 90 -28.96 22.78 5.92
C VAL A 90 -28.10 24.04 5.95
N GLU A 91 -28.63 25.15 5.46
CA GLU A 91 -28.05 26.48 5.62
C GLU A 91 -28.60 27.12 6.90
N ASN A 92 -27.78 27.90 7.60
CA ASN A 92 -28.07 28.54 8.91
C ASN A 92 -29.11 29.68 8.82
N THR A 93 -30.10 29.56 7.94
CA THR A 93 -31.20 30.49 7.72
C THR A 93 -32.50 29.76 8.05
N SER A 94 -32.91 29.94 9.31
CA SER A 94 -33.97 29.22 10.00
C SER A 94 -33.68 27.74 10.17
N GLN A 95 -33.22 27.37 11.38
CA GLN A 95 -33.54 26.06 11.93
C GLN A 95 -35.00 25.78 11.56
N ARG A 96 -35.25 24.75 10.75
CA ARG A 96 -36.59 24.23 10.53
C ARG A 96 -37.03 23.64 11.87
N LEU A 97 -37.36 24.53 12.80
CA LEU A 97 -37.90 24.25 14.10
C LEU A 97 -39.12 23.38 13.84
N LEU A 98 -39.08 22.17 14.37
CA LEU A 98 -40.25 21.31 14.45
C LEU A 98 -41.37 22.17 15.03
N LYS A 99 -42.47 22.35 14.29
CA LYS A 99 -43.62 23.14 14.76
C LYS A 99 -44.00 22.62 16.16
N ALA A 100 -44.06 23.53 17.14
CA ALA A 100 -44.63 23.21 18.45
C ALA A 100 -46.02 22.61 18.23
N GLY A 101 -46.27 21.46 18.88
CA GLY A 101 -47.39 20.58 18.60
C GLY A 101 -48.72 21.34 18.63
N ASN A 102 -49.45 21.27 17.52
CA ASN A 102 -50.88 21.55 17.54
C ASN A 102 -51.58 20.21 17.75
N GLU A 103 -52.41 20.14 18.79
CA GLU A 103 -53.18 18.97 19.19
C GLU A 103 -54.21 18.64 18.10
N GLY A 104 -53.75 17.90 17.10
CA GLY A 104 -54.56 17.42 15.99
C GLY A 104 -54.07 16.04 15.62
N ASN A 105 -54.91 15.04 15.89
CA ASN A 105 -54.69 13.61 15.67
C ASN A 105 -54.24 13.31 14.23
N VAL A 106 -52.94 13.37 13.99
CA VAL A 106 -52.28 12.77 12.84
C VAL A 106 -51.19 11.88 13.41
N LYS A 107 -51.35 10.57 13.28
CA LYS A 107 -50.32 9.58 13.64
C LYS A 107 -49.10 9.80 12.75
N ALA A 108 -48.23 10.74 13.14
CA ALA A 108 -46.92 10.89 12.55
C ALA A 108 -46.05 9.72 13.05
N THR A 109 -45.84 8.73 12.19
CA THR A 109 -44.85 7.68 12.44
C THR A 109 -43.50 8.35 12.69
N ALA A 110 -42.93 8.14 13.89
CA ALA A 110 -41.61 8.65 14.21
C ALA A 110 -40.57 8.13 13.19
N PRO A 111 -39.70 8.99 12.64
CA PRO A 111 -38.70 8.56 11.68
C PRO A 111 -37.71 7.59 12.34
N GLN A 112 -37.39 6.51 11.65
CA GLN A 112 -36.36 5.56 12.10
C GLN A 112 -34.99 6.27 12.20
N PRO A 113 -34.15 5.94 13.19
CA PRO A 113 -32.82 6.51 13.30
C PRO A 113 -31.99 6.16 12.06
N LYS A 114 -31.38 7.18 11.43
CA LYS A 114 -30.48 6.99 10.29
C LYS A 114 -29.05 6.78 10.80
N PHE A 115 -28.41 5.73 10.35
CA PHE A 115 -26.99 5.45 10.62
C PHE A 115 -26.13 5.88 9.42
N PRO A 116 -24.91 6.41 9.63
CA PRO A 116 -24.04 6.86 8.53
C PRO A 116 -23.52 5.71 7.63
N GLY A 117 -23.53 4.48 8.13
CA GLY A 117 -23.10 3.29 7.40
C GLY A 117 -23.46 2.01 8.14
N LYS A 118 -23.20 0.86 7.51
CA LYS A 118 -23.38 -0.46 8.15
C LYS A 118 -22.16 -0.76 9.05
N PRO A 119 -22.35 -1.35 10.24
CA PRO A 119 -21.22 -1.81 11.04
C PRO A 119 -20.44 -2.90 10.29
N TYR A 120 -19.11 -2.79 10.26
CA TYR A 120 -18.25 -3.81 9.65
C TYR A 120 -17.81 -4.82 10.71
N MET A 121 -18.06 -6.11 10.46
CA MET A 121 -17.53 -7.22 11.26
C MET A 121 -16.23 -7.69 10.60
N TRP A 122 -15.13 -7.64 11.35
CA TRP A 122 -13.77 -7.91 10.89
C TRP A 122 -13.33 -9.36 11.12
N ASP A 123 -14.23 -10.19 11.64
CA ASP A 123 -14.06 -11.62 11.92
C ASP A 123 -14.76 -12.50 10.86
#